data_AF-A0A959V4A6-F1
#
_entry.id   AF-A0A959V4A6-F1
#
_cell.length_a   1.000
_cell.length_b   1.000
_cell.length_c   1.000
_cell.angle_alpha   90.00
_cell.angle_beta   90.00
_cell.angle_gamma   90.00
#
_symmetry.space_group_name_H-M   'P 1'
#
loop_
_entity.id
_entity.type
_entity.pdbx_description
1 polymer ?
#
loop_
_entity_poly.entity_id
_entity_poly.type
_entity_poly.pdbx_seq_one_letter_code
_entity_poly.pdbx_strand_id
1 'polypeptide(L)'
;PAFTAEADRLIRCSGPNCTPGACVLLLDGNKVFRGDGPFCNKGEGAFLLDGNVVHLAYGPFASQGDALFQVDGDLPLLALLAILAGY
;
A
#
# COMPACT_ATOMS: atom_id res chain seq x y z
N PRO A 1 -12.39 6.97 2.57
CA PRO A 1 -12.43 5.76 1.71
C PRO A 1 -12.37 4.52 2.61
N ALA A 2 -13.09 3.45 2.28
CA ALA A 2 -13.06 2.21 3.06
C ALA A 2 -12.14 1.20 2.37
N PHE A 3 -11.40 0.44 3.17
CA PHE A 3 -10.45 -0.56 2.69
C PHE A 3 -10.62 -1.87 3.46
N THR A 4 -10.40 -2.98 2.76
CA THR A 4 -10.20 -4.29 3.37
C THR A 4 -8.78 -4.75 3.05
N ALA A 5 -8.18 -5.50 3.98
CA ALA A 5 -6.87 -6.10 3.76
C ALA A 5 -7.00 -7.61 3.67
N GLU A 6 -6.43 -8.15 2.60
CA GLU A 6 -6.43 -9.57 2.29
C GLU A 6 -4.99 -10.00 2.10
N ALA A 7 -4.41 -10.62 3.13
CA ALA A 7 -3.01 -11.03 3.18
C ALA A 7 -2.03 -9.89 2.86
N ASP A 8 -1.55 -9.83 1.62
CA ASP A 8 -0.58 -8.89 1.07
C ASP A 8 -1.22 -7.74 0.27
N ARG A 9 -2.55 -7.68 0.20
CA ARG A 9 -3.30 -6.74 -0.66
C ARG A 9 -4.18 -5.82 0.16
N LEU A 10 -4.20 -4.56 -0.23
CA LEU A 10 -5.17 -3.58 0.26
C LEU A 10 -6.16 -3.25 -0.85
N ILE A 11 -7.43 -3.55 -0.61
CA ILE A 11 -8.50 -3.46 -1.60
C ILE A 11 -9.48 -2.37 -1.15
N ARG A 12 -9.87 -1.49 -2.07
CA ARG A 12 -10.97 -0.55 -1.83
C ARG A 12 -12.26 -1.34 -1.66
N CYS A 13 -13.04 -1.02 -0.64
CA CYS A 13 -14.36 -1.62 -0.47
C CYS A 13 -15.46 -0.55 -0.44
N SER A 14 -16.69 -0.98 -0.76
CA SER A 14 -17.84 -0.09 -0.87
C SER A 14 -19.11 -0.72 -0.29
N GLY A 15 -20.09 0.13 0.02
CA GLY A 15 -21.36 -0.29 0.61
C GLY A 15 -21.28 -0.65 2.10
N PRO A 16 -22.43 -0.98 2.72
CA PRO A 16 -22.54 -1.21 4.16
C PRO A 16 -21.79 -2.46 4.65
N ASN A 17 -21.53 -3.42 3.75
CA ASN A 17 -20.89 -4.69 4.07
C ASN A 17 -19.44 -4.78 3.56
N CYS A 18 -18.82 -3.64 3.19
CA CYS A 18 -17.45 -3.59 2.65
C CYS A 18 -17.24 -4.59 1.50
N THR A 19 -18.07 -4.50 0.45
CA THR A 19 -17.92 -5.33 -0.75
C THR A 19 -16.59 -5.00 -1.44
N PRO A 20 -15.70 -5.99 -1.65
CA PRO A 20 -14.40 -5.77 -2.28
C PRO A 20 -14.54 -5.20 -3.70
N GLY A 21 -13.71 -4.22 -4.01
CA GLY A 21 -13.64 -3.57 -5.31
C GLY A 21 -12.25 -3.69 -5.92
N ALA A 22 -11.72 -2.57 -6.39
CA ALA A 22 -10.39 -2.54 -6.98
C ALA A 22 -9.28 -2.60 -5.92
N CYS A 23 -8.23 -3.36 -6.23
CA CYS A 23 -6.99 -3.32 -5.48
C CYS A 23 -6.35 -1.93 -5.55
N VAL A 24 -5.69 -1.51 -4.47
CA VAL A 24 -5.01 -0.21 -4.41
C VAL A 24 -3.53 -0.37 -4.13
N LEU A 25 -3.18 -1.19 -3.13
CA LEU A 25 -1.80 -1.46 -2.78
C LEU A 25 -1.56 -2.96 -2.71
N LEU A 26 -0.37 -3.37 -3.15
CA LEU A 26 0.14 -4.72 -3.02
C LEU A 26 1.50 -4.66 -2.33
N LEU A 27 1.63 -5.38 -1.22
CA LEU A 27 2.83 -5.49 -0.43
C LEU A 27 3.64 -6.70 -0.89
N ASP A 28 4.93 -6.50 -1.18
CA ASP A 28 5.85 -7.57 -1.56
C ASP A 28 7.16 -7.36 -0.77
N GLY A 29 7.27 -8.07 0.36
CA GLY A 29 8.32 -7.83 1.34
C GLY A 29 8.23 -6.42 1.93
N ASN A 30 9.22 -5.58 1.63
CA ASN A 30 9.26 -4.18 2.05
C ASN A 30 8.88 -3.18 0.93
N LYS A 31 8.48 -3.68 -0.23
CA LYS A 31 8.06 -2.87 -1.38
C LYS A 31 6.55 -2.82 -1.47
N VAL A 32 6.00 -1.64 -1.71
CA VAL A 32 4.57 -1.43 -1.91
C VAL A 32 4.35 -0.98 -3.34
N PHE A 33 3.49 -1.69 -4.06
CA PHE A 33 3.15 -1.44 -5.45
C PHE A 33 1.72 -0.92 -5.56
N ARG A 34 1.46 -0.09 -6.57
CA ARG A 34 0.09 0.24 -6.96
C ARG A 34 -0.55 -1.01 -7.54
N GLY A 35 -1.67 -1.42 -6.98
CA GLY A 35 -2.52 -2.47 -7.53
C GLY A 35 -3.56 -1.88 -8.46
N ASP A 36 -3.97 -2.65 -9.47
CA ASP A 36 -5.12 -2.30 -10.31
C ASP A 36 -6.06 -3.49 -10.54
N GLY A 37 -7.34 -3.18 -10.69
CA GLY A 37 -8.41 -4.14 -10.97
C GLY A 37 -8.74 -5.09 -9.81
N PRO A 38 -9.66 -6.05 -10.05
CA PRO A 38 -10.15 -6.99 -9.03
C PRO A 38 -9.14 -8.09 -8.68
N PHE A 39 -8.13 -8.33 -9.53
CA PHE A 39 -7.11 -9.37 -9.31
C PHE A 39 -5.80 -8.84 -8.71
N CYS A 40 -5.73 -7.56 -8.36
CA CYS A 40 -4.51 -6.85 -7.97
C CYS A 40 -3.36 -7.05 -8.97
N ASN A 41 -3.54 -6.58 -10.20
CA ASN A 41 -2.44 -6.53 -11.14
C ASN A 41 -1.36 -5.60 -10.57
N LYS A 42 -0.14 -6.13 -10.44
CA LYS A 42 1.01 -5.39 -9.89
C LYS A 42 1.44 -4.31 -10.88
N GLY A 43 1.26 -3.05 -10.50
CA GLY A 43 1.70 -1.88 -11.24
C GLY A 43 3.08 -1.40 -10.80
N GLU A 44 3.30 -0.09 -10.94
CA GLU A 44 4.54 0.55 -10.50
C GLU A 44 4.67 0.61 -8.97
N GLY A 45 5.91 0.75 -8.50
CA GLY A 45 6.20 1.05 -7.11
C GLY A 45 5.46 2.30 -6.66
N ALA A 46 4.87 2.22 -5.46
CA ALA A 46 4.24 3.33 -4.77
C ALA A 46 5.17 3.81 -3.64
N PHE A 47 5.58 2.88 -2.78
CA PHE A 47 6.39 3.17 -1.60
C PHE A 47 7.42 2.08 -1.34
N LEU A 48 8.49 2.43 -0.64
CA LEU A 48 9.48 1.50 -0.11
C LEU A 48 9.57 1.71 1.40
N LEU A 49 9.45 0.63 2.16
CA LEU A 49 9.55 0.62 3.61
C LEU A 49 11.00 0.27 3.98
N ASP A 50 11.71 1.21 4.59
CA ASP A 50 13.08 1.01 5.06
C ASP A 50 13.13 1.26 6.58
N GLY A 51 12.97 0.19 7.34
CA GLY A 51 12.82 0.27 8.79
C GLY A 51 11.59 1.09 9.18
N ASN A 52 11.82 2.24 9.79
CA ASN A 52 10.78 3.20 10.19
C ASN A 52 10.64 4.38 9.23
N VAL A 53 11.37 4.41 8.11
CA VAL A 53 11.27 5.45 7.09
C VAL A 53 10.47 4.92 5.90
N VAL A 54 9.52 5.72 5.43
CA VAL A 54 8.78 5.45 4.20
C VAL A 54 9.33 6.33 3.10
N HIS A 55 9.75 5.72 2.01
CA HIS A 55 10.20 6.39 0.80
C HIS A 55 9.14 6.32 -0.28
N LEU A 56 9.13 7.32 -1.17
CA LEU A 56 8.51 7.17 -2.48
C LEU A 56 9.23 6.06 -3.25
N ALA A 57 8.51 5.30 -4.05
CA ALA A 57 9.10 4.31 -4.94
C ALA A 57 8.65 4.55 -6.39
N TYR A 58 9.52 4.16 -7.33
CA TYR A 58 9.29 4.41 -8.75
C TYR A 58 9.57 3.18 -9.61
N GLY A 59 8.85 3.10 -10.74
CA GLY A 59 9.02 2.07 -11.75
C GLY A 59 8.61 0.65 -11.28
N PRO A 60 8.80 -0.36 -12.15
CA PRO A 60 8.29 -1.72 -11.92
C PRO A 60 9.03 -2.50 -10.81
N PHE A 61 10.19 -2.01 -10.38
CA PHE A 61 11.01 -2.65 -9.35
C PHE A 61 10.91 -1.97 -7.98
N ALA A 62 10.07 -0.93 -7.85
CA ALA A 62 9.98 -0.07 -6.68
C ALA A 62 11.36 0.43 -6.23
N SER A 63 12.05 1.10 -7.16
CA SER A 63 13.33 1.75 -6.87
C SER A 63 13.12 2.86 -5.85
N GLN A 64 14.01 2.94 -4.86
CA GLN A 64 13.94 3.93 -3.79
C GLN A 64 14.02 5.35 -4.34
N GLY A 65 13.08 6.19 -3.91
CA GLY A 65 13.07 7.62 -4.11
C GLY A 65 13.29 8.39 -2.82
N ASP A 66 12.83 9.63 -2.82
CA ASP A 66 12.93 10.53 -1.68
C ASP A 66 12.17 9.98 -0.46
N ALA A 67 12.69 10.27 0.73
CA ALA A 67 11.98 9.99 1.97
C ALA A 67 10.70 10.83 2.03
N LEU A 68 9.58 10.18 2.34
CA LEU A 68 8.27 10.80 2.47
C LEU A 68 8.00 11.20 3.93
N PHE A 69 8.15 10.26 4.86
CA PHE A 69 8.07 10.50 6.30
C PHE A 69 8.72 9.36 7.09
N GLN A 70 8.92 9.59 8.38
CA GLN A 70 9.34 8.58 9.34
C GLN A 70 8.21 8.29 10.32
N VAL A 71 8.02 7.02 10.66
CA VAL A 71 7.09 6.55 11.69
C VAL A 71 7.82 6.53 13.02
N ASP A 72 7.27 7.21 14.02
CA ASP A 72 7.73 7.13 15.39
C ASP A 72 6.72 6.33 16.23
N GLY A 73 7.22 5.37 17.02
CA GLY A 73 6.42 4.39 17.75
C GLY A 73 5.96 3.17 16.94
N ASP A 74 5.11 2.35 17.56
CA ASP A 74 4.62 1.10 16.99
C ASP A 74 3.34 1.33 16.17
N LEU A 75 3.49 1.30 14.85
CA LEU A 75 2.36 1.34 13.92
C LEU A 75 2.21 -0.03 13.23
N PRO A 76 1.07 -0.72 13.39
CA PRO A 76 0.81 -1.94 12.63
C PRO A 76 0.91 -1.67 11.14
N LEU A 77 1.58 -2.57 10.40
CA LEU A 77 1.78 -2.42 8.96
C LEU A 77 0.48 -2.18 8.18
N LEU A 78 -0.61 -2.85 8.59
CA LEU A 78 -1.93 -2.63 8.01
C LEU A 78 -2.43 -1.19 8.17
N ALA A 79 -2.25 -0.60 9.36
CA ALA A 79 -2.62 0.80 9.60
C ALA A 79 -1.76 1.74 8.75
N LEU A 80 -0.46 1.46 8.62
CA LEU A 80 0.43 2.21 7.75
C LEU A 80 -0.02 2.16 6.28
N LEU A 81 -0.33 0.97 5.76
CA LEU A 81 -0.83 0.79 4.39
C LEU A 81 -2.15 1.54 4.16
N ALA A 82 -3.06 1.54 5.15
CA ALA A 82 -4.31 2.28 5.05
C ALA A 82 -4.10 3.81 4.99
N ILE A 83 -3.12 4.33 5.74
CA ILE A 83 -2.72 5.74 5.66
C ILE A 83 -2.13 6.04 4.28
N LEU A 84 -1.21 5.20 3.80
CA LEU A 84 -0.55 5.36 2.50
C LEU A 84 -1.52 5.25 1.31
N ALA A 85 -2.59 4.46 1.42
CA ALA A 85 -3.62 4.35 0.38
C ALA A 85 -4.52 5.60 0.28
N GLY A 86 -4.49 6.47 1.28
CA GLY A 86 -5.17 7.76 1.27
C GLY A 86 -4.35 8.90 0.68
N TYR A 87 -3.04 8.71 0.49
CA TYR A 87 -2.12 9.66 -0.14
C TYR A 87 -2.19 9.56 -1.66
#